data_AF-A0A0R1VQB8-F1
#
_entry.id   AF-A0A0R1VQB8-F1
#
_cell.length_a   1.000
_cell.length_b   1.000
_cell.length_c   1.000
_cell.angle_alpha   90.00
_cell.angle_beta   90.00
_cell.angle_gamma   90.00
#
_symmetry.space_group_name_H-M   'P 1'
#
loop_
_entity.id
_entity.type
_entity.pdbx_description
1 polymer ?
#
loop_
_entity_poly.entity_id
_entity_poly.type
_entity_poly.pdbx_seq_one_letter_code
_entity_poly.pdbx_strand_id
1 'polypeptide(L)' 'MDLNYYYDIMAKELFPNAQVILDRFHIVQMLNRSFNSCRIQEMKKHKKGSWEYNLLKYYWKFYLKPFDDLEKVKPCY' A
#
# COMPACT_ATOMS: atom_id res chain seq x y z
N MET A 1 -5.05 -13.82 4.42
CA MET A 1 -4.78 -13.67 5.86
C MET A 1 -4.30 -12.25 6.11
N ASP A 2 -5.22 -11.33 6.42
CA ASP A 2 -4.80 -10.03 6.92
C ASP A 2 -4.10 -10.23 8.28
N LEU A 3 -3.09 -9.41 8.59
CA LEU A 3 -2.36 -9.42 9.87
C LEU A 3 -3.27 -8.97 11.02
N ASN A 4 -4.30 -9.76 11.31
CA ASN A 4 -5.15 -9.53 12.45
C ASN A 4 -4.37 -9.92 13.70
N TYR A 5 -4.23 -8.96 14.61
CA TYR A 5 -3.52 -9.08 15.87
C TYR A 5 -3.97 -10.30 16.71
N TYR A 6 -5.25 -10.68 16.63
CA TYR A 6 -5.77 -11.85 17.34
C TYR A 6 -5.12 -13.17 16.89
N TYR A 7 -4.71 -13.29 15.62
CA TYR A 7 -4.05 -14.51 15.15
C TYR A 7 -2.64 -14.66 15.72
N ASP A 8 -1.93 -13.57 15.97
CA ASP A 8 -0.60 -13.63 16.59
C ASP A 8 -0.68 -14.15 18.03
N ILE A 9 -1.67 -13.68 18.80
CA ILE A 9 -1.90 -14.15 20.17
C ILE A 9 -2.30 -15.62 20.17
N MET A 10 -3.32 -15.99 19.39
CA MET A 10 -3.82 -17.36 19.34
C MET A 10 -2.75 -18.35 18.84
N ALA A 11 -1.98 -17.96 17.80
CA ALA A 11 -0.92 -18.82 17.27
C ALA A 11 0.16 -19.10 18.31
N LYS A 12 0.50 -18.12 19.16
CA LYS A 12 1.47 -18.30 20.25
C LYS A 12 0.94 -19.19 21.38
N GLU A 13 -0.35 -19.12 21.69
CA GLU A 13 -0.97 -19.97 22.72
C GLU A 13 -1.14 -21.42 22.24
N LEU A 14 -1.61 -21.62 21.02
CA LEU A 14 -1.88 -22.94 20.45
C LEU A 14 -0.61 -23.64 19.97
N PHE A 15 0.38 -22.88 19.50
CA PHE A 15 1.62 -23.40 18.91
C PHE A 15 2.84 -22.65 19.43
N PRO A 16 3.24 -22.87 20.70
CA PRO A 16 4.30 -22.11 21.35
C PRO A 16 5.68 -22.21 20.66
N ASN A 17 5.91 -23.26 19.86
CA ASN A 17 7.15 -23.48 19.11
C ASN A 17 7.04 -23.12 17.62
N ALA A 18 5.87 -22.69 17.13
CA ALA A 18 5.69 -22.37 15.72
C ALA A 18 6.21 -20.96 15.39
N GLN A 19 6.87 -20.84 14.24
CA GLN A 19 7.30 -19.54 13.71
C GLN A 19 6.19 -18.98 12.83
N VAL A 20 5.69 -17.79 13.17
CA VAL A 20 4.71 -17.07 12.34
C VAL A 20 5.46 -16.44 11.17
N ILE A 21 5.27 -16.99 9.97
CA ILE A 21 5.82 -16.43 8.74
C ILE A 21 4.74 -15.60 8.05
N LEU A 22 4.99 -14.30 7.95
CA LEU A 22 4.12 -13.39 7.22
C LEU A 22 4.39 -13.51 5.72
N ASP A 23 3.35 -13.83 4.97
CA ASP A 23 3.42 -13.86 3.51
C ASP A 23 3.67 -12.44 2.97
N ARG A 24 4.75 -12.29 2.19
CA ARG A 24 5.16 -11.02 1.57
C ARG A 24 4.06 -10.43 0.70
N PHE A 25 3.24 -11.26 0.05
CA PHE A 25 2.11 -10.79 -0.73
C PHE A 25 1.12 -9.99 0.12
N HIS A 26 0.86 -10.47 1.33
CA HIS A 26 -0.07 -9.82 2.25
C HIS A 26 0.48 -8.48 2.76
N ILE A 27 1.79 -8.38 3.00
CA ILE A 27 2.45 -7.12 3.36
C ILE A 27 2.31 -6.09 2.23
N VAL A 28 2.61 -6.49 0.99
CA VAL A 28 2.49 -5.61 -0.19
C VAL A 28 1.04 -5.19 -0.41
N GLN A 29 0.09 -6.10 -0.26
CA GLN A 29 -1.33 -5.81 -0.36
C GLN A 29 -1.80 -4.80 0.70
N MET A 30 -1.39 -4.98 1.96
CA MET A 30 -1.71 -4.06 3.06
C MET A 30 -1.11 -2.67 2.81
N LEU A 31 0.15 -2.60 2.37
CA LEU A 31 0.80 -1.34 2.01
C LEU A 31 0.01 -0.62 0.90
N ASN A 32 -0.34 -1.32 -0.17
CA ASN A 32 -1.10 -0.74 -1.29
C ASN A 32 -2.47 -0.21 -0.86
N ARG A 33 -3.16 -0.90 0.06
CA ARG A 33 -4.44 -0.45 0.63
C ARG A 33 -4.28 0.80 1.49
N SER A 34 -3.27 0.81 2.36
CA SER A 34 -2.95 1.95 3.23
C SER A 34 -2.58 3.18 2.40
N PHE A 35 -1.71 3.00 1.41
CA PHE A 35 -1.29 4.07 0.51
C PHE A 35 -2.47 4.64 -0.29
N ASN A 36 -3.35 3.79 -0.83
CA ASN A 36 -4.57 4.26 -1.50
C ASN A 36 -5.50 5.05 -0.58
N SER A 37 -5.64 4.62 0.67
CA SER A 37 -6.43 5.34 1.67
C SER A 37 -5.85 6.72 1.93
N CYS A 38 -4.53 6.81 2.12
CA CYS A 38 -3.81 8.08 2.30
C CYS A 38 -4.00 9.01 1.09
N ARG A 39 -3.82 8.50 -0.14
CA ARG A 39 -4.06 9.25 -1.38
C ARG A 39 -5.48 9.83 -1.44
N ILE A 40 -6.49 9.03 -1.11
CA ILE A 40 -7.89 9.49 -1.13
C ILE A 40 -8.13 10.55 -0.04
N GLN A 41 -7.56 10.39 1.14
CA GLN A 41 -7.65 11.37 2.22
C GLN A 41 -7.05 12.70 1.79
N GLU A 42 -5.85 12.69 1.20
CA GLU A 42 -5.18 13.88 0.68
C GLU A 42 -5.97 14.51 -0.46
N MET A 43 -6.42 13.72 -1.44
CA MET A 43 -7.24 14.18 -2.55
C MET A 43 -8.48 14.95 -2.07
N LYS A 44 -9.14 14.49 -1.01
CA LYS A 44 -10.35 15.11 -0.46
C LYS A 44 -10.09 16.44 0.25
N LYS A 45 -8.84 16.76 0.62
CA LYS A 45 -8.48 18.08 1.19
C LYS A 45 -8.49 19.19 0.13
N HIS A 46 -8.34 18.82 -1.15
CA HIS A 46 -8.32 19.77 -2.25
C HIS A 46 -9.73 20.00 -2.84
N LYS A 47 -9.94 21.19 -3.40
CA LYS A 47 -11.19 21.54 -4.09
C LYS A 47 -11.39 20.65 -5.31
N LYS A 48 -12.60 20.12 -5.49
CA LYS A 48 -12.95 19.34 -6.70
C LYS A 48 -12.62 20.14 -7.95
N GLY A 49 -11.85 19.54 -8.85
CA GLY A 49 -11.43 20.15 -10.10
C GLY A 49 -10.13 20.96 -10.02
N SER A 50 -9.53 21.14 -8.84
CA SER A 50 -8.18 21.70 -8.73
C SER A 50 -7.16 20.77 -9.38
N TRP A 51 -5.98 21.31 -9.69
CA TRP A 51 -4.90 20.53 -10.27
C TRP A 51 -4.48 19.38 -9.33
N GLU A 52 -4.34 19.65 -8.03
CA GLU A 52 -3.96 18.65 -7.00
C GLU A 52 -5.01 17.54 -6.87
N TYR A 53 -6.30 17.92 -6.86
CA TYR A 53 -7.40 16.96 -6.83
C TYR A 53 -7.34 16.05 -8.07
N ASN A 54 -7.18 16.64 -9.25
CA ASN A 54 -7.13 15.91 -10.52
C ASN A 54 -5.88 15.03 -10.61
N LEU A 55 -4.74 15.49 -10.10
CA LEU A 55 -3.49 14.74 -10.02
C LEU A 55 -3.72 13.44 -9.22
N LEU A 56 -4.22 13.56 -7.99
CA LEU A 56 -4.44 12.42 -7.10
C LEU A 56 -5.60 11.51 -7.56
N LYS A 57 -6.58 12.06 -8.28
CA LYS A 57 -7.74 11.34 -8.80
C LYS A 57 -7.46 10.54 -10.05
N TYR A 58 -6.94 11.19 -11.10
CA TYR A 58 -6.84 10.60 -12.44
C TYR A 58 -5.56 9.81 -12.62
N TYR A 59 -4.46 10.26 -12.01
CA TYR A 59 -3.15 9.60 -12.10
C TYR A 59 -2.94 8.53 -11.03
N TRP A 60 -4.03 8.05 -10.41
CA TRP A 60 -3.99 7.09 -9.30
C TRP A 60 -3.20 5.81 -9.61
N LYS A 61 -3.25 5.35 -10.87
CA LYS A 61 -2.53 4.15 -11.33
C LYS A 61 -1.01 4.33 -11.30
N PHE A 62 -0.50 5.55 -11.50
CA PHE A 62 0.94 5.81 -11.48
C PHE A 62 1.53 5.58 -10.09
N TYR A 63 0.79 5.87 -9.03
CA TYR A 63 1.24 5.62 -7.67
C TYR A 63 1.25 4.14 -7.26
N LEU A 64 0.61 3.27 -8.05
CA LEU A 64 0.59 1.82 -7.84
C LEU A 64 1.40 1.08 -8.91
N LYS A 65 2.17 1.81 -9.73
CA LYS A 65 2.94 1.23 -10.81
C LYS A 65 4.06 0.36 -10.21
N PRO A 66 4.22 -0.89 -10.67
CA PRO A 66 5.35 -1.72 -10.27
C PRO A 66 6.67 -1.02 -10.58
N PHE A 67 7.67 -1.24 -9.72
CA PHE A 67 8.98 -0.62 -9.90
C PHE A 67 9.60 -0.95 -11.27
N ASP A 68 9.43 -2.18 -11.73
CA ASP A 68 9.96 -2.64 -13.02
C ASP A 68 9.36 -1.89 -14.22
N ASP A 69 8.14 -1.39 -14.08
CA ASP A 69 7.43 -0.65 -15.12
C ASP A 69 7.64 0.87 -14.99
N LEU A 70 8.25 1.36 -13.92
CA LEU A 70 8.63 2.78 -13.84
C LEU A 70 9.63 3.07 -14.94
N GLU A 71 9.50 4.23 -15.60
CA GLU A 71 10.55 4.69 -16.50
C GLU A 71 11.83 4.79 -15.68
N LYS A 72 12.76 3.84 -15.89
CA LYS A 72 14.10 3.89 -15.34
C LYS A 72 14.67 5.19 -15.88
N VAL A 73 14.71 6.20 -15.02
CA VAL A 73 15.20 7.54 -15.33
C VAL A 73 16.35 7.40 -16.31
N LYS A 74 16.17 7.84 -17.56
CA LYS A 74 17.33 8.07 -18.42
C LYS A 74 18.18 9.06 -17.64
N PRO A 75 19.39 8.69 -17.20
CA PRO A 75 20.25 9.68 -16.57
C PRO A 75 20.53 10.73 -17.64
N CYS A 76 19.97 11.92 -17.46
CA CYS A 76 20.43 13.09 -18.19
C CYS A 76 21.79 13.44 -17.58
N TYR A 77 22.88 12.99 -18.21
CA TYR A 77 24.21 13.57 -18.05
C TYR A 77 24.39 14.71 -19.05
#